data_AF-I4BY73-F1
#
_entry.id   AF-I4BY73-F1
#
_cell.length_a   1.000
_cell.length_b   1.000
_cell.length_c   1.000
_cell.angle_alpha   90.00
_cell.angle_beta   90.00
_cell.angle_gamma   90.00
#
_symmetry.space_group_name_H-M   'P 1'
#
loop_
_entity.id
_entity.type
_entity.pdbx_description
1 polymer ?
#
loop_
_entity_poly.entity_id
_entity_poly.type
_entity_poly.pdbx_seq_one_letter_code
_entity_poly.pdbx_strand_id
1 'polypeptide(L)'
;MPENKGRRRRRSTIEEMILKTQEKLEKTKKRFINKHTDEIIDMFTQIVETARLDTFDVLNDYINIANENERKKFVRDLIINAARNIDANTPQ
;
A
#
# COMPACT_ATOMS: atom_id res chain seq x y z
N MET A 1 -46.02 -16.25 -27.32
CA MET A 1 -44.82 -15.46 -27.70
C MET A 1 -44.85 -14.14 -26.94
N PRO A 2 -43.94 -13.83 -26.00
CA PRO A 2 -43.74 -12.46 -25.54
C PRO A 2 -42.33 -11.92 -25.85
N GLU A 3 -42.34 -10.90 -26.70
CA GLU A 3 -41.52 -9.68 -26.69
C GLU A 3 -40.08 -9.73 -26.18
N ASN A 4 -39.17 -9.78 -27.16
CA ASN A 4 -37.76 -9.52 -27.00
C ASN A 4 -37.55 -8.02 -26.69
N LYS A 5 -37.65 -7.60 -25.42
CA LYS A 5 -37.24 -6.26 -24.96
C LYS A 5 -35.72 -6.15 -25.03
N GLY A 6 -35.21 -5.86 -26.22
CA GLY A 6 -33.83 -5.45 -26.44
C GLY A 6 -33.51 -4.24 -25.59
N ARG A 7 -32.82 -4.45 -24.46
CA ARG A 7 -32.22 -3.39 -23.63
C ARG A 7 -31.26 -2.60 -24.52
N ARG A 8 -31.75 -1.50 -25.09
CA ARG A 8 -30.95 -0.52 -25.84
C ARG A 8 -29.92 0.04 -24.85
N ARG A 9 -28.68 -0.48 -24.89
CA ARG A 9 -27.56 0.04 -24.11
C ARG A 9 -27.39 1.51 -24.49
N ARG A 10 -27.73 2.43 -23.59
CA ARG A 10 -27.38 3.84 -23.74
C ARG A 10 -25.86 3.91 -23.88
N ARG A 11 -25.36 4.48 -24.99
CA ARG A 11 -23.93 4.78 -25.15
C ARG A 11 -23.60 5.87 -24.13
N SER A 12 -22.68 5.61 -23.21
CA SER A 12 -22.24 6.62 -22.23
C SER A 12 -21.44 7.71 -22.93
N THR A 13 -21.55 8.94 -22.45
CA THR A 13 -20.70 10.05 -22.90
C THR A 13 -19.25 9.82 -22.48
N ILE A 14 -18.31 10.52 -23.11
CA ILE A 14 -16.89 10.47 -22.74
C ILE A 14 -16.70 10.88 -21.27
N GLU A 15 -17.41 11.91 -20.80
CA GLU A 15 -17.39 12.33 -19.40
C GLU A 15 -17.88 11.22 -18.44
N GLU A 16 -18.98 10.55 -18.76
CA GLU A 16 -19.46 9.41 -17.97
C GLU A 16 -18.45 8.25 -17.96
N MET A 17 -17.74 8.02 -19.08
CA MET A 17 -16.68 7.01 -19.13
C MET A 17 -15.48 7.39 -18.26
N ILE A 18 -15.08 8.66 -18.27
CA ILE A 18 -13.98 9.17 -17.43
C ILE A 18 -14.33 8.98 -15.95
N LEU A 19 -15.53 9.41 -15.53
CA LEU A 19 -16.00 9.27 -14.14
C LEU A 19 -16.06 7.80 -13.70
N LYS A 20 -16.63 6.92 -14.53
CA LYS A 20 -16.67 5.46 -14.23
C LYS A 20 -15.28 4.84 -14.17
N THR A 21 -14.33 5.34 -14.96
CA THR A 21 -12.95 4.85 -14.95
C THR A 21 -12.22 5.28 -13.68
N GLN A 22 -12.37 6.54 -13.26
CA GLN A 22 -11.84 7.03 -11.99
C GLN A 22 -12.43 6.26 -10.80
N GLU A 23 -13.74 6.03 -10.79
CA GLU A 23 -14.39 5.25 -9.72
C GLU A 23 -13.89 3.80 -9.65
N LYS A 24 -13.67 3.17 -10.81
CA LYS A 24 -13.08 1.82 -10.89
C LYS A 24 -11.64 1.81 -10.38
N LEU A 25 -10.84 2.82 -10.71
CA LEU A 25 -9.46 2.94 -10.25
C LEU A 25 -9.42 3.07 -8.72
N GLU A 26 -10.23 3.94 -8.13
CA GLU A 26 -10.30 4.09 -6.67
C GLU A 26 -10.76 2.80 -5.97
N LYS A 27 -11.78 2.12 -6.51
CA LYS A 27 -12.22 0.80 -6.00
C LYS A 27 -11.14 -0.27 -6.10
N THR A 28 -10.33 -0.22 -7.15
CA THR A 28 -9.24 -1.18 -7.37
C THR A 28 -8.09 -0.90 -6.42
N LYS A 29 -7.70 0.37 -6.24
CA LYS A 29 -6.70 0.81 -5.28
C LYS A 29 -7.07 0.40 -3.86
N LYS A 30 -8.31 0.66 -3.43
CA LYS A 30 -8.80 0.25 -2.10
C LYS A 30 -8.77 -1.27 -1.91
N ARG A 31 -9.19 -2.03 -2.92
CA ARG A 31 -9.13 -3.51 -2.87
C ARG A 31 -7.70 -4.04 -2.83
N PHE A 32 -6.79 -3.44 -3.58
CA PHE A 32 -5.37 -3.81 -3.56
C PHE A 32 -4.79 -3.59 -2.18
N ILE A 33 -4.97 -2.39 -1.62
CA ILE A 33 -4.50 -2.07 -0.26
C ILE A 33 -5.07 -3.08 0.73
N ASN A 34 -6.39 -3.27 0.78
CA ASN A 34 -7.00 -4.18 1.74
C ASN A 34 -6.53 -5.63 1.59
N LYS A 35 -6.33 -6.10 0.36
CA LYS A 35 -5.87 -7.48 0.10
C LYS A 35 -4.43 -7.69 0.59
N HIS A 36 -3.59 -6.68 0.47
CA HIS A 36 -2.17 -6.76 0.78
C HIS A 36 -1.81 -6.07 2.10
N THR A 37 -2.80 -5.62 2.89
CA THR A 37 -2.55 -4.87 4.13
C THR A 37 -1.80 -5.75 5.12
N ASP A 38 -2.26 -6.98 5.33
CA ASP A 38 -1.63 -7.91 6.28
C ASP A 38 -0.20 -8.24 5.84
N GLU A 39 0.01 -8.53 4.54
CA GLU A 39 1.35 -8.78 3.98
C GLU A 39 2.28 -7.56 4.15
N ILE A 40 1.77 -6.34 3.98
CA ILE A 40 2.55 -5.10 4.18
C ILE A 40 2.90 -4.92 5.66
N ILE A 41 1.96 -5.20 6.57
CA ILE A 41 2.20 -5.13 8.02
C ILE A 41 3.25 -6.16 8.44
N ASP A 42 3.15 -7.39 7.94
CA ASP A 42 4.10 -8.46 8.23
C ASP A 42 5.51 -8.10 7.73
N MET A 43 5.64 -7.63 6.48
CA MET A 43 6.92 -7.17 5.94
C MET A 43 7.52 -6.01 6.75
N PHE A 44 6.69 -5.05 7.15
CA PHE A 44 7.14 -3.92 7.96
C PHE A 44 7.65 -4.40 9.34
N THR A 45 6.90 -5.27 10.00
CA THR A 45 7.26 -5.83 11.30
C THR A 45 8.59 -6.58 11.22
N GLN A 46 8.77 -7.43 10.21
CA GLN A 46 10.02 -8.16 9.97
C GLN A 46 11.22 -7.21 9.77
N ILE A 47 11.05 -6.12 9.02
CA ILE A 47 12.12 -5.12 8.82
C ILE A 47 12.50 -4.47 10.16
N VAL A 48 11.51 -4.10 10.97
CA VAL A 48 11.75 -3.43 12.26
C VAL A 48 12.43 -4.38 13.26
N GLU A 49 11.95 -5.61 13.36
CA GLU A 49 12.55 -6.66 14.20
C GLU A 49 13.99 -6.96 13.78
N THR A 50 14.25 -7.03 12.46
CA THR A 50 15.60 -7.22 11.91
C THR A 50 16.51 -6.03 12.24
N ALA A 51 15.97 -4.81 12.24
CA ALA A 51 16.67 -3.63 12.73
C ALA A 51 16.89 -3.62 14.26
N ARG A 52 16.35 -4.61 14.99
CA ARG A 52 16.38 -4.75 16.46
C ARG A 52 15.72 -3.57 17.18
N LEU A 53 14.66 -3.04 16.57
CA LEU A 53 13.88 -1.94 17.10
C LEU A 53 12.48 -2.43 17.51
N ASP A 54 11.81 -1.65 18.35
CA ASP A 54 10.42 -1.91 18.72
C ASP A 54 9.45 -1.39 17.64
N THR A 55 8.53 -2.22 17.18
CA THR A 55 7.58 -1.89 16.11
C THR A 55 6.65 -0.74 16.47
N PHE A 56 6.22 -0.65 17.73
CA PHE A 56 5.31 0.40 18.18
C PHE A 56 6.02 1.75 18.23
N ASP A 57 7.25 1.79 18.75
CA ASP A 57 8.06 3.02 18.80
C ASP A 57 8.36 3.55 17.39
N VAL A 58 8.77 2.68 16.47
CA VAL A 58 9.04 3.06 15.07
C VAL A 58 7.80 3.58 14.35
N LEU A 59 6.62 2.98 14.60
CA LEU A 59 5.36 3.49 14.06
C LEU A 59 5.00 4.86 14.63
N ASN A 60 5.19 5.05 15.94
CA ASN A 60 4.93 6.32 16.60
C ASN A 60 5.82 7.43 16.02
N ASP A 61 7.12 7.16 15.88
CA ASP A 61 8.06 8.09 15.23
C ASP A 61 7.64 8.41 13.79
N TYR A 62 7.28 7.39 13.00
CA TYR A 62 6.82 7.57 11.62
C TYR A 62 5.59 8.48 11.51
N ILE A 63 4.59 8.29 12.39
CA ILE A 63 3.35 9.08 12.39
C ILE A 63 3.61 10.53 12.80
N ASN A 64 4.55 10.76 13.70
CA ASN A 64 4.90 12.10 14.19
C ASN A 64 5.72 12.92 13.18
N ILE A 65 6.30 12.30 12.13
CA ILE A 65 7.00 13.02 11.06
C ILE A 65 5.99 13.67 10.11
N ALA A 66 5.87 15.00 10.20
CA ALA A 66 4.96 15.79 9.35
C ALA A 66 5.47 15.96 7.90
N ASN A 67 6.79 15.99 7.69
CA ASN A 67 7.38 16.20 6.37
C ASN A 67 7.51 14.89 5.59
N GLU A 68 6.97 14.85 4.37
CA GLU A 68 6.99 13.63 3.53
C GLU A 68 8.41 13.18 3.15
N ASN A 69 9.33 14.12 2.91
CA ASN A 69 10.71 13.79 2.55
C ASN A 69 11.47 13.20 3.73
N GLU A 70 11.26 13.74 4.93
CA GLU A 70 11.84 13.20 6.17
C GLU A 70 11.27 11.81 6.47
N ARG A 71 9.97 11.62 6.25
CA ARG A 71 9.31 10.32 6.41
C ARG A 71 9.89 9.26 5.46
N LYS A 72 10.13 9.63 4.20
CA LYS A 72 10.80 8.75 3.21
C LYS A 72 12.23 8.43 3.62
N LYS A 73 12.97 9.42 4.14
CA LYS A 73 14.34 9.21 4.63
C LYS A 73 14.36 8.24 5.81
N PHE A 74 13.49 8.45 6.80
CA PHE A 74 13.34 7.58 7.96
C PHE A 74 13.14 6.11 7.57
N VAL A 75 12.20 5.83 6.66
CA VAL A 75 11.97 4.46 6.17
C VAL A 75 13.19 3.88 5.45
N ARG A 76 13.91 4.68 4.66
CA ARG A 76 15.14 4.21 3.98
C ARG A 76 16.23 3.86 4.99
N ASP A 77 16.43 4.69 6.01
CA ASP A 77 17.44 4.45 7.04
C ASP A 77 17.09 3.18 7.85
N LEU A 78 15.81 2.96 8.16
CA LEU A 78 15.32 1.73 8.78
C LEU A 78 15.66 0.48 7.94
N ILE A 79 15.40 0.51 6.63
CA ILE A 79 15.71 -0.60 5.72
C ILE A 79 17.22 -0.87 5.65
N ILE A 80 18.03 0.19 5.58
CA ILE A 80 19.50 0.06 5.55
C ILE A 80 20.01 -0.57 6.85
N ASN A 81 19.48 -0.15 8.00
CA ASN A 81 19.85 -0.72 9.29
C ASN A 81 19.43 -2.18 9.42
N ALA A 82 18.23 -2.53 8.96
CA ALA A 82 17.78 -3.93 8.89
C ALA A 82 18.75 -4.77 8.03
N ALA A 83 19.08 -4.31 6.82
CA ALA A 83 19.99 -5.03 5.93
C ALA A 83 21.38 -5.28 6.55
N ARG A 84 21.96 -4.27 7.22
CA ARG A 84 23.24 -4.41 7.93
C ARG A 84 23.22 -5.47 9.02
N ASN A 85 22.09 -5.61 9.71
CA ASN A 85 21.93 -6.60 10.77
C ASN A 85 21.74 -8.03 10.23
N ILE A 86 21.22 -8.19 9.00
CA ILE A 86 21.16 -9.48 8.33
C ILE A 86 22.57 -9.97 8.02
N ASP A 87 23.40 -9.12 7.42
CA ASP A 87 24.79 -9.46 7.08
C ASP A 87 25.60 -9.85 8.32
N ALA A 88 25.39 -9.15 9.45
CA ALA A 88 26.05 -9.43 10.72
C ALA A 88 25.65 -10.77 11.38
N ASN A 89 24.47 -11.32 11.02
CA ASN A 89 23.93 -12.55 11.60
C ASN A 89 24.16 -13.78 10.69
N THR A 90 24.83 -13.64 9.55
CA THR A 90 25.13 -14.78 8.67
C THR A 90 26.39 -15.49 9.20
N PRO A 91 26.30 -16.76 9.67
CA PRO A 91 27.49 -17.48 10.09
C PRO A 91 28.40 -17.71 8.87
N GLN A 92 29.69 -17.39 9.03
CA GLN A 92 30.73 -17.76 8.05
C GLN A 92 30.92 -19.27 7.97
#